data_AF-A0A8D8Y4P9-F1
#
_entry.id   AF-A0A8D8Y4P9-F1
#
_cell.length_a   1.000
_cell.length_b   1.000
_cell.length_c   1.000
_cell.angle_alpha   90.00
_cell.angle_beta   90.00
_cell.angle_gamma   90.00
#
_symmetry.space_group_name_H-M   'P 1'
#
loop_
_entity.id
_entity.type
_entity.pdbx_description
1 polymer ?
#
loop_
_entity_poly.entity_id
_entity_poly.type
_entity_poly.pdbx_seq_one_letter_code
_entity_poly.pdbx_strand_id
1 'polypeptide(L)'
;DDSSSGIQGVHILDEMNDMKQAFTLSALTNDETEVSVCSFFDPKGPGREIWTPLSKLGYFENGGVESKVMESQVTQPGQGIGVGLSVRKYIAAGSETGDSGTGDLNRNEETIEMSLVWTMGVVQFRNRNQTHRRYYSKWFPGENVFSAELMSEYALTHYKEWNQAIDSWQKPTLEDEHLPSWYKSCIFNELYYISDGGTVWFRDEDETALDPEDPRLVINTQRFGLEMKMNQRWTLRIRGSSLAGSRISKVTSTGCTTRSTFTSTRRSLWAPCGRDWNNA
;
A
#
# COMPACT_ATOMS: atom_id res chain seq x y z
N ASP A 1 -1.84 20.22 -26.66
CA ASP A 1 -3.11 20.15 -25.91
C ASP A 1 -2.79 19.70 -24.51
N ASP A 2 -2.64 20.67 -23.62
CA ASP A 2 -2.32 20.46 -22.20
C ASP A 2 -3.65 20.36 -21.46
N SER A 3 -4.25 19.16 -21.47
CA SER A 3 -5.36 18.87 -20.56
C SER A 3 -4.84 19.09 -19.15
N SER A 4 -5.32 20.11 -18.43
CA SER A 4 -4.82 20.46 -17.11
C SER A 4 -5.15 19.35 -16.11
N SER A 5 -4.28 18.34 -16.03
CA SER A 5 -4.40 17.28 -15.04
C SER A 5 -4.08 17.87 -13.68
N GLY A 6 -5.06 17.88 -12.79
CA GLY A 6 -4.90 18.30 -11.41
C GLY A 6 -4.72 17.12 -10.47
N ILE A 7 -4.44 17.43 -9.20
CA ILE A 7 -4.44 16.48 -8.11
C ILE A 7 -5.36 17.02 -7.04
N GLN A 8 -6.30 16.20 -6.57
CA GLN A 8 -7.18 16.55 -5.47
C GLN A 8 -7.14 15.45 -4.41
N GLY A 9 -7.06 15.84 -3.15
CA GLY A 9 -6.93 14.90 -2.04
C GLY A 9 -7.50 15.41 -0.74
N VAL A 10 -7.39 14.56 0.28
CA VAL A 10 -7.81 14.81 1.66
C VAL A 10 -6.76 14.27 2.62
N HIS A 11 -6.62 14.92 3.78
CA HIS A 11 -5.52 14.68 4.70
C HIS A 11 -6.01 14.42 6.12
N ILE A 12 -5.29 13.57 6.85
CA ILE A 12 -5.40 13.42 8.31
C ILE A 12 -4.06 13.79 8.91
N LEU A 13 -4.06 14.73 9.85
CA LEU A 13 -2.96 14.95 10.77
C LEU A 13 -3.22 14.17 12.05
N ASP A 14 -2.24 13.40 12.49
CA ASP A 14 -2.34 12.58 13.69
C ASP A 14 -1.05 12.71 14.51
N GLU A 15 -1.15 12.43 15.81
CA GLU A 15 -0.02 12.42 16.72
C GLU A 15 -0.10 11.19 17.62
N MET A 16 0.83 10.26 17.45
CA MET A 16 0.85 9.01 18.19
C MET A 16 2.17 8.89 18.97
N ASN A 17 2.08 8.79 20.30
CA ASN A 17 3.23 8.70 21.19
C ASN A 17 4.25 9.84 20.98
N ASP A 18 3.78 11.09 20.91
CA ASP A 18 4.59 12.30 20.67
C ASP A 18 5.26 12.34 19.28
N MET A 19 4.86 11.45 18.35
CA MET A 19 5.31 11.43 16.97
C MET A 19 4.19 11.91 16.06
N LYS A 20 4.43 13.02 15.38
CA LYS A 20 3.50 13.58 14.40
C LYS A 20 3.54 12.77 13.13
N GLN A 21 2.37 12.63 12.51
CA GLN A 21 2.23 12.00 11.22
C GLN A 21 1.13 12.66 10.39
N ALA A 22 1.30 12.63 9.08
CA ALA A 22 0.26 13.04 8.13
C ALA A 22 -0.08 11.87 7.22
N PHE A 23 -1.35 11.66 6.94
CA PHE A 23 -1.85 10.75 5.92
C PHE A 23 -2.53 11.56 4.83
N THR A 24 -2.31 11.20 3.58
CA THR A 24 -2.91 11.85 2.41
C THR A 24 -3.47 10.81 1.47
N LEU A 25 -4.73 10.98 1.08
CA LEU A 25 -5.39 10.22 0.03
C LEU A 25 -5.73 11.17 -1.12
N SER A 26 -5.23 10.91 -2.32
CA SER A 26 -5.41 11.80 -3.48
C SER A 26 -5.76 11.01 -4.74
N ALA A 27 -6.37 11.68 -5.70
CA ALA A 27 -6.62 11.18 -7.06
C ALA A 27 -6.21 12.21 -8.12
N LEU A 28 -5.87 11.71 -9.31
CA LEU A 28 -5.74 12.57 -10.49
C LEU A 28 -7.11 13.09 -10.92
N THR A 29 -7.19 14.37 -11.25
CA THR A 29 -8.36 15.02 -11.83
C THR A 29 -8.09 15.43 -13.26
N ASN A 30 -9.10 15.30 -14.12
CA ASN A 30 -9.10 15.77 -15.50
C ASN A 30 -10.55 16.10 -15.91
N ASP A 31 -10.77 16.54 -17.14
CA ASP A 31 -12.09 16.97 -17.62
C ASP A 31 -13.18 15.88 -17.56
N GLU A 32 -12.79 14.61 -17.47
CA GLU A 32 -13.69 13.45 -17.43
C GLU A 32 -13.78 12.80 -16.04
N THR A 33 -12.97 13.26 -15.09
CA THR A 33 -12.81 12.65 -13.77
C THR A 33 -13.20 13.65 -12.69
N GLU A 34 -14.36 13.40 -12.07
CA GLU A 34 -14.85 14.21 -10.97
C GLU A 34 -14.37 13.65 -9.62
N VAL A 35 -13.70 14.47 -8.82
CA VAL A 35 -13.24 14.09 -7.48
C VAL A 35 -14.03 14.86 -6.43
N SER A 36 -14.48 14.15 -5.40
CA SER A 36 -15.16 14.71 -4.23
C SER A 36 -14.53 14.18 -2.95
N VAL A 37 -14.56 14.99 -1.89
CA VAL A 37 -13.92 14.68 -0.60
C VAL A 37 -14.91 14.76 0.54
N CYS A 38 -14.67 13.96 1.57
CA CYS A 38 -15.29 14.04 2.88
C CYS A 38 -14.19 14.40 3.88
N SER A 39 -14.17 15.66 4.33
CA SER A 39 -13.09 16.19 5.19
C SER A 39 -13.06 15.56 6.58
N PHE A 40 -14.19 15.08 7.09
CA PHE A 40 -14.23 14.30 8.32
C PHE A 40 -15.55 13.55 8.49
N PHE A 41 -15.51 12.38 9.12
CA PHE A 41 -16.65 11.63 9.66
C PHE A 41 -16.23 10.84 10.91
N ASP A 42 -17.19 10.41 11.73
CA ASP A 42 -16.90 9.53 12.88
C ASP A 42 -16.75 8.06 12.42
N PRO A 43 -15.54 7.47 12.49
CA PRO A 43 -15.31 6.08 12.07
C PRO A 43 -15.94 5.05 13.01
N LYS A 44 -16.31 5.44 14.23
CA LYS A 44 -17.03 4.59 15.19
C LYS A 44 -18.55 4.76 15.09
N GLY A 45 -19.00 5.75 14.32
CA GLY A 45 -20.41 6.04 14.08
C GLY A 45 -21.06 5.02 13.15
N PRO A 46 -22.36 5.19 12.86
CA PRO A 46 -23.12 4.28 11.99
C PRO A 46 -22.76 4.40 10.49
N GLY A 47 -21.81 5.27 10.11
CA GLY A 47 -21.37 5.45 8.73
C GLY A 47 -22.38 6.12 7.78
N ARG A 48 -23.50 6.63 8.29
CA ARG A 48 -24.55 7.25 7.46
C ARG A 48 -24.09 8.52 6.76
N GLU A 49 -23.18 9.26 7.38
CA GLU A 49 -22.59 10.50 6.88
C GLU A 49 -21.86 10.28 5.55
N ILE A 50 -21.16 9.16 5.41
CA ILE A 50 -20.46 8.78 4.17
C ILE A 50 -21.35 7.96 3.23
N TRP A 51 -22.14 7.03 3.78
CA TRP A 51 -22.86 6.06 2.97
C TRP A 51 -24.08 6.66 2.27
N THR A 52 -24.79 7.59 2.92
CA THR A 52 -25.99 8.21 2.35
C THR A 52 -25.69 9.00 1.06
N PRO A 53 -24.70 9.91 1.03
CA PRO A 53 -24.37 10.62 -0.21
C PRO A 53 -23.80 9.68 -1.28
N LEU A 54 -22.90 8.76 -0.92
CA LEU A 54 -22.34 7.80 -1.89
C LEU A 54 -23.40 6.91 -2.53
N SER A 55 -24.35 6.39 -1.74
CA SER A 55 -25.42 5.50 -2.26
C SER A 55 -26.45 6.22 -3.11
N LYS A 56 -26.72 7.51 -2.85
CA LYS A 56 -27.73 8.29 -3.60
C LYS A 56 -27.17 8.99 -4.81
N LEU A 57 -25.91 9.44 -4.74
CA LEU A 57 -25.32 10.37 -5.71
C LEU A 57 -24.03 9.86 -6.35
N GLY A 58 -23.33 8.93 -5.69
CA GLY A 58 -22.02 8.45 -6.13
C GLY A 58 -20.86 9.42 -5.84
N TYR A 59 -21.09 10.48 -5.07
CA TYR A 59 -20.09 11.47 -4.68
C TYR A 59 -20.46 12.10 -3.32
N PHE A 60 -19.55 12.87 -2.71
CA PHE A 60 -19.81 13.60 -1.45
C PHE A 60 -20.39 15.00 -1.71
N GLU A 61 -21.50 15.36 -1.05
CA GLU A 61 -22.20 16.66 -1.24
C GLU A 61 -21.47 17.89 -0.67
N ASN A 62 -20.30 17.72 -0.04
CA ASN A 62 -19.43 18.82 0.38
C ASN A 62 -18.16 18.86 -0.49
N GLY A 63 -18.34 18.81 -1.82
CA GLY A 63 -17.24 18.68 -2.78
C GLY A 63 -17.38 19.41 -4.11
N GLY A 64 -18.54 20.00 -4.42
CA GLY A 64 -18.84 20.51 -5.77
C GLY A 64 -18.04 21.77 -6.11
N VAL A 65 -16.90 21.60 -6.78
CA VAL A 65 -16.12 22.59 -7.57
C VAL A 65 -15.53 23.79 -6.79
N GLU A 66 -15.97 24.09 -5.57
CA GLU A 66 -15.33 25.04 -4.63
C GLU A 66 -15.46 24.61 -3.15
N SER A 67 -15.42 23.32 -2.87
CA SER A 67 -15.51 22.85 -1.48
C SER A 67 -14.17 22.95 -0.78
N LYS A 68 -13.97 24.11 -0.15
CA LYS A 68 -12.89 24.40 0.79
C LYS A 68 -12.75 23.23 1.75
N VAL A 69 -11.61 22.53 1.71
CA VAL A 69 -11.24 21.52 2.71
C VAL A 69 -11.47 22.14 4.09
N MET A 70 -12.39 21.57 4.86
CA MET A 70 -12.71 22.08 6.18
C MET A 70 -11.75 21.47 7.20
N GLU A 71 -11.05 22.33 7.93
CA GLU A 71 -10.25 21.89 9.07
C GLU A 71 -11.18 21.35 10.16
N SER A 72 -10.88 20.15 10.65
CA SER A 72 -11.58 19.60 11.82
C SER A 72 -11.07 20.24 13.10
N GLN A 73 -11.86 20.14 14.17
CA GLN A 73 -11.32 20.35 15.51
C GLN A 73 -10.39 19.18 15.89
N VAL A 74 -9.45 19.46 16.79
CA VAL A 74 -8.58 18.43 17.38
C VAL A 74 -9.44 17.44 18.17
N THR A 75 -9.26 16.14 17.89
CA THR A 75 -10.02 15.06 18.54
C THR A 75 -9.63 14.90 20.01
N GLN A 76 -10.59 14.52 20.85
CA GLN A 76 -10.32 14.12 22.23
C GLN A 76 -9.78 12.68 22.32
N PRO A 77 -9.08 12.30 23.40
CA PRO A 77 -8.65 10.91 23.61
C PRO A 77 -9.82 9.92 23.49
N GLY A 78 -9.69 8.95 22.59
CA GLY A 78 -10.72 7.94 22.32
C GLY A 78 -11.74 8.33 21.24
N GLN A 79 -11.75 9.58 20.78
CA GLN A 79 -12.45 10.01 19.58
C GLN A 79 -11.59 9.69 18.35
N GLY A 80 -12.22 9.19 17.28
CA GLY A 80 -11.56 8.97 16.00
C GLY A 80 -12.09 9.95 14.96
N ILE A 81 -11.31 10.17 13.91
CA ILE A 81 -11.73 10.92 12.73
C ILE A 81 -11.34 10.11 11.49
N GLY A 82 -12.25 10.01 10.54
CA GLY A 82 -12.00 9.41 9.23
C GLY A 82 -12.19 10.45 8.13
N VAL A 83 -11.50 10.27 7.01
CA VAL A 83 -11.64 11.08 5.80
C VAL A 83 -12.04 10.21 4.63
N GLY A 84 -12.64 10.80 3.60
CA GLY A 84 -13.06 10.07 2.40
C GLY A 84 -12.69 10.79 1.11
N LEU A 85 -12.37 10.01 0.09
CA LEU A 85 -12.18 10.47 -1.29
C LEU A 85 -13.09 9.62 -2.18
N SER A 86 -13.80 10.24 -3.11
CA SER A 86 -14.62 9.56 -4.11
C SER A 86 -14.30 10.11 -5.48
N VAL A 87 -14.05 9.19 -6.42
CA VAL A 87 -13.78 9.51 -7.82
C VAL A 87 -14.93 8.99 -8.66
N ARG A 88 -15.47 9.84 -9.53
CA ARG A 88 -16.54 9.49 -10.47
C ARG A 88 -16.04 9.74 -11.88
N LYS A 89 -16.20 8.73 -12.73
CA LYS A 89 -15.86 8.77 -14.15
C LYS A 89 -16.98 8.12 -14.95
N TYR A 90 -17.33 8.73 -16.06
CA TYR A 90 -18.34 8.18 -16.96
C TYR A 90 -17.67 7.21 -17.94
N ILE A 91 -18.25 6.02 -18.09
CA ILE A 91 -17.77 5.01 -19.04
C ILE A 91 -18.81 4.94 -20.16
N ALA A 92 -18.39 5.25 -21.39
CA ALA A 92 -19.27 5.12 -22.55
C ALA A 92 -19.65 3.65 -22.80
N ALA A 93 -20.79 3.40 -23.43
CA ALA A 93 -21.13 2.05 -23.90
C ALA A 93 -20.25 1.67 -25.11
N GLY A 94 -19.72 0.45 -25.14
CA GLY A 94 -18.93 -0.03 -26.29
C GLY A 94 -19.80 -0.10 -27.55
N SER A 95 -19.29 0.37 -28.69
CA SER A 95 -19.96 0.15 -29.98
C SER A 95 -19.56 -1.22 -30.54
N GLU A 96 -20.53 -1.98 -31.06
CA GLU A 96 -20.28 -3.29 -31.70
C GLU A 96 -19.79 -3.17 -33.16
N THR A 97 -19.47 -1.98 -33.65
CA THR A 97 -19.05 -1.80 -35.05
C THR A 97 -17.55 -2.02 -35.21
N GLY A 98 -17.12 -3.27 -35.17
CA GLY A 98 -15.80 -3.72 -35.60
C GLY A 98 -15.89 -4.51 -36.91
N ASP A 99 -16.01 -3.82 -38.04
CA ASP A 99 -15.59 -4.36 -39.34
C ASP A 99 -14.21 -3.76 -39.66
N SER A 100 -13.18 -4.29 -39.02
CA SER A 100 -11.78 -4.08 -39.40
C SER A 100 -10.88 -5.06 -38.65
N GLY A 101 -10.26 -5.97 -39.42
CA GLY A 101 -9.47 -7.11 -38.96
C GLY A 101 -8.11 -6.77 -38.35
N THR A 102 -8.10 -6.02 -37.25
CA THR A 102 -6.94 -5.87 -36.34
C THR A 102 -7.44 -6.13 -34.92
N GLY A 103 -6.90 -7.15 -34.26
CA GLY A 103 -7.43 -7.78 -33.04
C GLY A 103 -7.43 -6.95 -31.75
N ASP A 104 -7.55 -5.63 -31.80
CA ASP A 104 -7.86 -4.79 -30.64
C ASP A 104 -9.38 -4.60 -30.55
N LEU A 105 -10.04 -5.60 -29.96
CA LEU A 105 -11.46 -5.53 -29.62
C LEU A 105 -11.70 -4.42 -28.58
N ASN A 106 -12.38 -3.36 -29.00
CA ASN A 106 -13.16 -2.39 -28.20
C ASN A 106 -13.26 -2.71 -26.71
N ARG A 107 -12.31 -2.19 -25.91
CA ARG A 107 -12.50 -2.02 -24.47
C ARG A 107 -12.68 -0.53 -24.20
N ASN A 108 -13.89 -0.15 -23.81
CA ASN A 108 -14.11 1.11 -23.11
C ASN A 108 -13.57 0.96 -21.69
N GLU A 109 -12.25 0.88 -21.58
CA GLU A 109 -11.51 0.75 -20.32
C GLU A 109 -11.05 2.13 -19.88
N GLU A 110 -11.57 2.57 -18.74
CA GLU A 110 -11.17 3.83 -18.12
C GLU A 110 -10.34 3.57 -16.88
N THR A 111 -9.21 4.26 -16.77
CA THR A 111 -8.34 4.19 -15.59
C THR A 111 -8.61 5.35 -14.64
N ILE A 112 -8.49 5.07 -13.34
CA ILE A 112 -8.52 6.04 -12.26
C ILE A 112 -7.26 5.85 -11.42
N GLU A 113 -6.46 6.91 -11.30
CA GLU A 113 -5.25 6.92 -10.50
C GLU A 113 -5.49 7.53 -9.13
N MET A 114 -5.10 6.79 -8.09
CA MET A 114 -5.15 7.24 -6.69
C MET A 114 -3.81 6.97 -6.00
N SER A 115 -3.52 7.75 -4.97
CA SER A 115 -2.37 7.53 -4.09
C SER A 115 -2.77 7.64 -2.63
N LEU A 116 -2.19 6.77 -1.82
CA LEU A 116 -2.22 6.85 -0.36
C LEU A 116 -0.78 6.98 0.11
N VAL A 117 -0.48 8.06 0.82
CA VAL A 117 0.85 8.31 1.37
C VAL A 117 0.76 8.69 2.83
N TRP A 118 1.84 8.47 3.56
CA TRP A 118 1.96 8.89 4.95
C TRP A 118 3.36 9.42 5.23
N THR A 119 3.43 10.50 6.00
CA THR A 119 4.68 11.07 6.50
C THR A 119 4.76 10.85 8.00
N MET A 120 5.74 10.07 8.44
CA MET A 120 6.16 9.92 9.84
C MET A 120 7.69 9.91 9.85
N GLY A 121 8.28 11.06 9.53
CA GLY A 121 9.70 11.19 9.24
C GLY A 121 10.57 10.98 10.47
N VAL A 122 10.16 11.52 11.62
CA VAL A 122 10.82 11.31 12.91
C VAL A 122 10.23 10.12 13.66
N VAL A 123 11.09 9.23 14.16
CA VAL A 123 10.69 8.11 15.02
C VAL A 123 11.52 8.05 16.30
N GLN A 124 10.90 7.52 17.36
CA GLN A 124 11.55 7.23 18.64
C GLN A 124 11.30 5.78 19.04
N PHE A 125 12.34 5.11 19.55
CA PHE A 125 12.19 3.77 20.12
C PHE A 125 11.86 3.82 21.60
N ARG A 126 11.55 2.64 22.16
CA ARG A 126 11.05 2.43 23.54
C ARG A 126 11.79 3.22 24.63
N ASN A 127 13.10 3.43 24.50
CA ASN A 127 13.89 4.14 25.50
C ASN A 127 13.83 5.67 25.37
N ARG A 128 13.24 6.22 24.30
CA ARG A 128 13.10 7.66 23.97
C ARG A 128 14.38 8.51 24.09
N ASN A 129 15.54 7.87 24.23
CA ASN A 129 16.82 8.54 24.42
C ASN A 129 17.34 9.20 23.13
N GLN A 130 16.89 8.72 21.97
CA GLN A 130 17.34 9.20 20.67
C GLN A 130 16.17 9.24 19.68
N THR A 131 16.09 10.35 18.95
CA THR A 131 15.25 10.51 17.77
C THR A 131 16.02 10.07 16.53
N HIS A 132 15.33 9.46 15.58
CA HIS A 132 15.89 9.12 14.28
C HIS A 132 15.01 9.66 13.17
N ARG A 133 15.60 10.04 12.05
CA ARG A 133 14.87 10.40 10.82
C ARG A 133 14.85 9.21 9.87
N ARG A 134 13.67 8.85 9.37
CA ARG A 134 13.51 7.84 8.33
C ARG A 134 14.17 8.30 7.04
N TYR A 135 14.76 7.36 6.33
CA TYR A 135 15.56 7.62 5.14
C TYR A 135 14.83 8.44 4.06
N TYR A 136 13.55 8.14 3.80
CA TYR A 136 12.77 8.85 2.78
C TYR A 136 12.64 10.36 3.07
N SER A 137 12.82 10.80 4.32
CA SER A 137 12.73 12.22 4.70
C SER A 137 13.84 13.07 4.07
N LYS A 138 14.79 12.45 3.37
CA LYS A 138 15.75 13.13 2.50
C LYS A 138 15.07 13.86 1.35
N TRP A 139 14.02 13.27 0.77
CA TRP A 139 13.28 13.84 -0.37
C TRP A 139 11.97 14.51 0.06
N PHE A 140 11.32 13.98 1.10
CA PHE A 140 10.05 14.49 1.61
C PHE A 140 10.20 14.88 3.08
N PRO A 141 10.88 16.00 3.39
CA PRO A 141 11.16 16.40 4.76
C PRO A 141 9.90 16.94 5.46
N GLY A 142 9.66 16.52 6.70
CA GLY A 142 8.62 17.07 7.57
C GLY A 142 7.39 16.17 7.77
N GLU A 143 6.74 16.35 8.92
CA GLU A 143 5.54 15.64 9.36
C GLU A 143 4.31 16.57 9.25
N ASN A 144 4.07 17.08 8.04
CA ASN A 144 3.00 18.03 7.76
C ASN A 144 2.29 17.69 6.43
N VAL A 145 1.18 18.38 6.19
CA VAL A 145 0.34 18.20 4.99
C VAL A 145 1.13 18.44 3.71
N PHE A 146 1.89 19.54 3.64
CA PHE A 146 2.68 19.89 2.46
C PHE A 146 3.66 18.78 2.05
N SER A 147 4.37 18.19 3.00
CA SER A 147 5.30 17.08 2.72
C SER A 147 4.57 15.83 2.21
N ALA A 148 3.35 15.58 2.71
CA ALA A 148 2.52 14.46 2.28
C ALA A 148 1.87 14.72 0.91
N GLU A 149 1.44 15.94 0.61
CA GLU A 149 0.99 16.37 -0.71
C GLU A 149 2.10 16.20 -1.76
N LEU A 150 3.30 16.69 -1.46
CA LEU A 150 4.46 16.54 -2.33
C LEU A 150 4.78 15.06 -2.63
N MET A 151 4.70 14.20 -1.61
CA MET A 151 4.90 12.76 -1.79
C MET A 151 3.80 12.11 -2.64
N SER A 152 2.55 12.54 -2.45
CA SER A 152 1.38 12.08 -3.21
C SER A 152 1.48 12.48 -4.68
N GLU A 153 1.83 13.74 -4.95
CA GLU A 153 2.08 14.28 -6.29
C GLU A 153 3.21 13.51 -6.99
N TYR A 154 4.33 13.30 -6.29
CA TYR A 154 5.45 12.54 -6.82
C TYR A 154 5.03 11.11 -7.20
N ALA A 155 4.25 10.44 -6.35
CA ALA A 155 3.75 9.10 -6.63
C ALA A 155 2.81 9.06 -7.86
N LEU A 156 1.85 9.98 -7.94
CA LEU A 156 0.90 10.06 -9.05
C LEU A 156 1.56 10.42 -10.39
N THR A 157 2.73 11.07 -10.34
CA THR A 157 3.49 11.45 -11.54
C THR A 157 4.41 10.33 -12.03
N HIS A 158 4.99 9.53 -11.13
CA HIS A 158 6.04 8.56 -11.48
C HIS A 158 5.59 7.08 -11.45
N TYR A 159 4.35 6.77 -11.05
CA TYR A 159 3.90 5.38 -10.90
C TYR A 159 4.07 4.53 -12.17
N LYS A 160 3.93 5.13 -13.37
CA LYS A 160 4.09 4.42 -14.64
C LYS A 160 5.53 3.93 -14.84
N GLU A 161 6.51 4.77 -14.50
CA GLU A 161 7.93 4.41 -14.53
C GLU A 161 8.23 3.32 -13.51
N TRP A 162 7.63 3.40 -12.33
CA TRP A 162 7.78 2.38 -11.29
C TRP A 162 7.18 1.04 -11.72
N ASN A 163 6.01 1.03 -12.36
CA ASN A 163 5.41 -0.19 -12.91
C ASN A 163 6.34 -0.81 -13.95
N GLN A 164 6.88 -0.02 -14.88
CA GLN A 164 7.83 -0.51 -15.88
C GLN A 164 9.12 -1.07 -15.25
N ALA A 165 9.64 -0.41 -14.22
CA ALA A 165 10.80 -0.90 -13.48
C ALA A 165 10.47 -2.22 -12.77
N ILE A 166 9.28 -2.33 -12.17
CA ILE A 166 8.78 -3.55 -11.52
C ILE A 166 8.69 -4.70 -12.53
N ASP A 167 8.03 -4.47 -13.66
CA ASP A 167 7.89 -5.45 -14.72
C ASP A 167 9.27 -5.89 -15.24
N SER A 168 10.17 -4.93 -15.47
CA SER A 168 11.51 -5.20 -16.01
C SER A 168 12.35 -6.11 -15.12
N TRP A 169 12.31 -5.94 -13.80
CA TRP A 169 13.08 -6.82 -12.91
C TRP A 169 12.43 -8.19 -12.70
N GLN A 170 11.09 -8.28 -12.75
CA GLN A 170 10.38 -9.55 -12.60
C GLN A 170 10.43 -10.42 -13.86
N LYS A 171 10.41 -9.77 -15.04
CA LYS A 171 10.29 -10.40 -16.35
C LYS A 171 11.24 -11.58 -16.59
N PRO A 172 12.55 -11.51 -16.33
CA PRO A 172 13.46 -12.64 -16.57
C PRO A 172 13.08 -13.91 -15.79
N THR A 173 12.55 -13.76 -14.57
CA THR A 173 12.09 -14.90 -13.76
C THR A 173 10.70 -15.37 -14.19
N LEU A 174 9.82 -14.45 -14.62
CA LEU A 174 8.48 -14.77 -15.08
C LEU A 174 8.47 -15.50 -16.43
N GLU A 175 9.37 -15.14 -17.33
CA GLU A 175 9.47 -15.73 -18.68
C GLU A 175 10.27 -17.04 -18.71
N ASP A 176 10.99 -17.39 -17.63
CA ASP A 176 11.73 -18.65 -17.56
C ASP A 176 10.78 -19.85 -17.51
N GLU A 177 10.67 -20.59 -18.62
CA GLU A 177 9.83 -21.80 -18.74
C GLU A 177 10.32 -22.96 -17.88
N HIS A 178 11.58 -22.95 -17.41
CA HIS A 178 12.12 -23.98 -16.53
C HIS A 178 11.66 -23.84 -15.08
N LEU A 179 11.12 -22.67 -14.70
CA LEU A 179 10.60 -22.41 -13.37
C LEU A 179 9.09 -22.71 -13.29
N PRO A 180 8.65 -23.60 -12.39
CA PRO A 180 7.23 -23.84 -12.17
C PRO A 180 6.49 -22.58 -11.69
N SER A 181 5.24 -22.39 -12.10
CA SER A 181 4.45 -21.20 -11.72
C SER A 181 4.28 -21.02 -10.21
N TRP A 182 4.20 -22.12 -9.44
CA TRP A 182 4.13 -22.04 -7.97
C TRP A 182 5.40 -21.44 -7.37
N TYR A 183 6.56 -21.71 -7.97
CA TYR A 183 7.84 -21.20 -7.50
C TYR A 183 7.96 -19.70 -7.76
N LYS A 184 7.58 -19.25 -8.97
CA LYS A 184 7.51 -17.83 -9.33
C LYS A 184 6.63 -17.04 -8.36
N SER A 185 5.45 -17.57 -8.02
CA SER A 185 4.57 -16.95 -7.03
C SER A 185 5.21 -16.87 -5.64
N CYS A 186 5.85 -17.96 -5.18
CA CYS A 186 6.48 -17.99 -3.87
C CYS A 186 7.64 -17.00 -3.76
N ILE A 187 8.57 -16.99 -4.72
CA ILE A 187 9.78 -16.17 -4.62
C ILE A 187 9.49 -14.67 -4.56
N PHE A 188 8.47 -14.20 -5.31
CA PHE A 188 8.08 -12.79 -5.26
C PHE A 188 7.27 -12.45 -4.02
N ASN A 189 6.35 -13.33 -3.61
CA ASN A 189 5.51 -13.05 -2.44
C ASN A 189 6.33 -13.03 -1.14
N GLU A 190 7.34 -13.90 -0.98
CA GLU A 190 8.18 -13.92 0.23
C GLU A 190 9.02 -12.64 0.41
N LEU A 191 9.23 -11.84 -0.64
CA LEU A 191 9.91 -10.53 -0.55
C LEU A 191 9.13 -9.51 0.29
N TYR A 192 7.84 -9.76 0.60
CA TYR A 192 7.06 -8.90 1.50
C TYR A 192 7.75 -8.68 2.85
N TYR A 193 8.55 -9.65 3.31
CA TYR A 193 9.26 -9.56 4.58
C TYR A 193 10.32 -8.45 4.60
N ILE A 194 10.83 -8.03 3.43
CA ILE A 194 11.77 -6.91 3.34
C ILE A 194 11.10 -5.59 3.74
N SER A 195 9.79 -5.43 3.51
CA SER A 195 9.05 -4.23 3.92
C SER A 195 8.32 -4.41 5.26
N ASP A 196 7.72 -5.58 5.52
CA ASP A 196 6.88 -5.84 6.70
C ASP A 196 7.64 -6.48 7.88
N GLY A 197 8.90 -6.88 7.69
CA GLY A 197 9.74 -7.51 8.71
C GLY A 197 10.22 -6.57 9.83
N GLY A 198 9.60 -5.40 10.00
CA GLY A 198 10.04 -4.38 10.94
C GLY A 198 11.30 -3.64 10.48
N THR A 199 11.45 -3.45 9.17
CA THR A 199 12.61 -2.81 8.55
C THR A 199 12.76 -1.37 9.01
N VAL A 200 13.97 -1.04 9.43
CA VAL A 200 14.33 0.29 9.89
C VAL A 200 15.42 0.83 8.97
N TRP A 201 15.14 1.96 8.33
CA TRP A 201 16.11 2.62 7.47
C TRP A 201 16.17 4.10 7.84
N PHE A 202 17.32 4.54 8.35
CA PHE A 202 17.50 5.88 8.87
C PHE A 202 18.46 6.71 8.07
N ARG A 203 18.20 8.01 8.13
CA ARG A 203 19.13 9.02 7.69
C ARG A 203 20.14 9.35 8.78
N ASP A 204 21.42 9.38 8.38
CA ASP A 204 22.49 9.87 9.24
C ASP A 204 22.37 11.41 9.33
N GLU A 205 22.41 11.95 10.56
CA GLU A 205 22.19 13.38 10.80
C GLU A 205 23.35 14.25 10.30
N ASP A 206 24.57 13.69 10.30
CA ASP A 206 25.80 14.31 9.79
C ASP A 206 26.37 13.53 8.58
N GLU A 207 25.72 13.61 7.43
CA GLU A 207 26.29 13.07 6.16
C GLU A 207 27.66 13.70 5.85
N THR A 208 27.92 14.92 6.33
CA THR A 208 29.18 15.67 6.20
C THR A 208 30.30 15.18 7.13
N ALA A 209 29.98 14.39 8.15
CA ALA A 209 30.97 13.79 9.05
C ALA A 209 31.39 12.38 8.60
N LEU A 210 30.79 11.87 7.52
CA LEU A 210 31.18 10.60 6.93
C LEU A 210 32.41 10.79 6.05
N ASP A 211 33.32 9.81 6.11
CA ASP A 211 34.45 9.74 5.19
C ASP A 211 33.90 9.70 3.75
N PRO A 212 34.44 10.46 2.79
CA PRO A 212 34.05 10.38 1.39
C PRO A 212 34.07 8.96 0.79
N GLU A 213 34.91 8.06 1.33
CA GLU A 213 34.98 6.64 0.93
C GLU A 213 34.07 5.73 1.77
N ASP A 214 33.22 6.28 2.63
CA ASP A 214 32.30 5.49 3.44
C ASP A 214 31.29 4.75 2.53
N PRO A 215 31.17 3.42 2.64
CA PRO A 215 30.27 2.63 1.79
C PRO A 215 28.80 3.07 1.89
N ARG A 216 28.40 3.75 2.96
CA ARG A 216 27.07 4.34 3.11
C ARG A 216 26.79 5.47 2.12
N LEU A 217 27.83 6.19 1.70
CA LEU A 217 27.75 7.23 0.66
C LEU A 217 27.79 6.62 -0.75
N VAL A 218 28.62 5.58 -0.95
CA VAL A 218 28.87 4.96 -2.27
C VAL A 218 27.71 4.09 -2.75
N ILE A 219 27.08 3.32 -1.85
CA ILE A 219 25.97 2.40 -2.19
C ILE A 219 24.60 3.05 -1.87
N ASN A 220 24.61 4.30 -1.39
CA ASN A 220 23.43 4.98 -0.82
C ASN A 220 22.77 4.16 0.32
N THR A 221 23.51 3.24 0.92
CA THR A 221 23.07 2.36 2.02
C THR A 221 23.31 3.07 3.35
N GLN A 222 22.42 3.98 3.74
CA GLN A 222 22.41 4.50 5.11
C GLN A 222 22.03 3.38 6.10
N ARG A 223 22.09 3.62 7.42
CA ARG A 223 21.83 2.61 8.48
C ARG A 223 20.56 1.79 8.18
N PHE A 224 20.76 0.62 7.59
CA PHE A 224 19.73 -0.33 7.24
C PHE A 224 19.78 -1.46 8.26
N GLY A 225 18.69 -1.63 8.99
CA GLY A 225 18.54 -2.66 10.00
C GLY A 225 17.29 -3.49 9.72
N LEU A 226 17.46 -4.81 9.66
CA LEU A 226 16.37 -5.77 9.77
C LEU A 226 16.36 -6.28 11.21
N GLU A 227 15.34 -5.94 12.00
CA GLU A 227 15.14 -6.60 13.29
C GLU A 227 14.47 -7.96 13.03
N MET A 228 15.28 -8.99 12.75
CA MET A 228 14.79 -10.36 12.60
C MET A 228 14.31 -10.91 13.96
N LYS A 229 13.05 -10.66 14.31
CA LYS A 229 12.33 -11.54 15.22
C LYS A 229 11.72 -12.68 14.41
N MET A 230 12.53 -13.68 14.07
CA MET A 230 12.03 -14.96 13.54
C MET A 230 11.24 -15.68 14.63
N ASN A 231 9.96 -15.36 14.76
CA ASN A 231 9.00 -16.15 15.55
C ASN A 231 7.90 -16.76 14.68
N GLN A 232 8.06 -16.72 13.35
CA GLN A 232 7.18 -17.38 12.39
C GLN A 232 7.88 -18.60 11.82
N ARG A 233 7.44 -19.78 12.26
CA ARG A 233 7.93 -21.07 11.77
C ARG A 233 7.12 -21.44 10.52
N TRP A 234 7.60 -21.07 9.34
CA TRP A 234 6.98 -21.49 8.10
C TRP A 234 7.41 -22.93 7.77
N THR A 235 6.49 -23.89 7.89
CA THR A 235 6.67 -25.23 7.33
C THR A 235 5.99 -25.30 5.97
N LEU A 236 6.78 -25.23 4.90
CA LEU A 236 6.34 -25.56 3.54
C LEU A 236 6.04 -27.06 3.48
N ARG A 237 4.76 -27.43 3.50
CA ARG A 237 4.34 -28.83 3.40
C ARG A 237 4.01 -29.14 1.94
N ILE A 238 5.00 -29.56 1.17
CA ILE A 238 4.80 -30.07 -0.20
C ILE A 238 4.06 -31.41 -0.08
N ARG A 239 2.78 -31.46 -0.46
CA ARG A 239 2.05 -32.72 -0.62
C ARG A 239 2.42 -33.33 -1.98
N GLY A 240 3.40 -34.22 -1.98
CA GLY A 240 3.59 -35.16 -3.08
C GLY A 240 2.47 -36.20 -3.06
N SER A 241 1.62 -36.22 -4.07
CA SER A 241 0.67 -37.32 -4.30
C SER A 241 1.41 -38.51 -4.89
N SER A 242 1.90 -39.41 -4.03
CA SER A 242 2.41 -40.73 -4.41
C SER A 242 1.30 -41.77 -4.24
N LEU A 243 0.78 -42.27 -5.36
CA LEU A 243 0.00 -43.50 -5.42
C LEU A 243 0.95 -44.70 -5.18
N ALA A 244 0.98 -45.21 -3.96
CA ALA A 244 1.24 -46.61 -3.60
C ALA A 244 1.59 -46.69 -2.11
N GLY A 245 1.01 -47.65 -1.40
CA GLY A 245 1.14 -47.77 0.04
C GLY A 245 2.58 -48.04 0.50
N SER A 246 3.02 -47.29 1.50
CA SER A 246 3.75 -47.82 2.66
C SER A 246 3.96 -46.74 3.72
N ARG A 247 3.85 -47.17 4.97
CA ARG A 247 3.97 -46.39 6.21
C ARG A 247 5.23 -45.54 6.25
N ILE A 248 5.11 -44.25 6.61
CA ILE A 248 6.23 -43.49 7.19
C ILE A 248 5.75 -42.74 8.45
N SER A 249 6.55 -42.91 9.49
CA SER A 249 6.39 -42.54 10.89
C SER A 249 6.39 -41.03 11.17
N LYS A 250 5.55 -40.63 12.12
CA LYS A 250 5.58 -39.33 12.82
C LYS A 250 6.98 -39.09 13.41
N VAL A 251 7.60 -37.96 13.07
CA VAL A 251 8.68 -37.37 13.89
C VAL A 251 8.09 -36.16 14.60
N THR A 252 7.86 -36.30 15.90
CA THR A 252 7.56 -35.20 16.83
C THR A 252 8.87 -34.70 17.41
N SER A 253 9.17 -33.40 17.31
CA SER A 253 10.12 -32.74 18.20
C SER A 253 9.38 -31.74 19.09
N THR A 254 9.35 -32.04 20.38
CA THR A 254 8.92 -31.18 21.49
C THR A 254 9.90 -30.01 21.69
N GLY A 255 9.36 -28.85 22.06
CA GLY A 255 10.13 -27.68 22.48
C GLY A 255 9.19 -26.69 23.16
N CYS A 256 9.19 -26.72 24.50
CA CYS A 256 8.36 -25.89 25.37
C CYS A 256 9.11 -24.63 25.78
N THR A 257 8.52 -23.45 25.61
CA THR A 257 8.82 -22.29 26.47
C THR A 257 7.62 -21.33 26.50
N THR A 258 7.07 -21.14 27.69
CA THR A 258 5.96 -20.26 28.05
C THR A 258 6.36 -18.78 28.06
N ARG A 259 5.65 -17.93 27.31
CA ARG A 259 5.31 -16.55 27.75
C ARG A 259 4.12 -16.00 26.96
N SER A 260 3.25 -15.30 27.70
CA SER A 260 1.90 -14.85 27.35
C SER A 260 1.79 -14.15 25.99
N THR A 261 0.90 -14.64 25.13
CA THR A 261 0.45 -13.96 23.90
C THR A 261 -1.00 -13.55 24.03
N PHE A 262 -1.26 -12.26 23.77
CA PHE A 262 -2.60 -11.71 23.56
C PHE A 262 -3.09 -12.23 22.20
N THR A 263 -4.20 -12.94 22.18
CA THR A 263 -4.78 -13.53 20.96
C THR A 263 -5.49 -12.45 20.15
N SER A 264 -4.96 -12.13 18.96
CA SER A 264 -5.74 -11.56 17.87
C SER A 264 -6.09 -12.70 16.90
N THR A 265 -7.35 -13.13 16.92
CA THR A 265 -7.86 -14.17 16.02
C THR A 265 -8.28 -13.51 14.71
N ARG A 266 -7.44 -13.58 13.67
CA ARG A 266 -7.91 -13.39 12.28
C ARG A 266 -7.94 -14.74 11.57
N ARG A 267 -9.16 -15.25 11.34
CA ARG A 267 -9.42 -16.35 10.40
C ARG A 267 -9.17 -15.82 8.98
N SER A 268 -8.17 -16.37 8.29
CA SER A 268 -8.07 -16.28 6.84
C SER A 268 -9.07 -17.27 6.23
N LEU A 269 -10.17 -16.75 5.69
CA LEU A 269 -11.06 -17.48 4.80
C LEU A 269 -10.34 -17.65 3.45
N TRP A 270 -9.68 -18.78 3.26
CA TRP A 270 -9.27 -19.22 1.93
C TRP A 270 -10.48 -19.86 1.24
N ALA A 271 -11.03 -19.17 0.24
CA ALA A 271 -11.93 -19.78 -0.73
C ALA A 271 -11.09 -20.61 -1.71
N PRO A 272 -11.33 -21.92 -1.86
CA PRO A 272 -10.66 -22.70 -2.88
C PRO A 272 -11.35 -22.47 -4.23
N CYS A 273 -10.72 -21.68 -5.10
CA CYS A 273 -11.07 -21.62 -6.51
C CYS A 273 -10.39 -22.80 -7.23
N GLY A 274 -11.18 -23.61 -7.93
CA GLY A 274 -10.67 -24.69 -8.78
C GLY A 274 -11.53 -25.95 -8.75
N ARG A 275 -12.60 -25.96 -9.55
CA ARG A 275 -13.07 -27.21 -10.18
C ARG A 275 -13.81 -26.87 -11.45
N ASP A 276 -13.17 -27.19 -12.56
CA ASP A 276 -13.72 -27.08 -13.90
C ASP A 276 -14.11 -28.49 -14.41
N TRP A 277 -15.34 -28.54 -14.97
CA TRP A 277 -15.86 -29.36 -16.07
C TRP A 277 -16.46 -30.78 -15.84
N ASN A 278 -17.66 -30.90 -16.42
CA ASN A 278 -18.38 -32.04 -17.00
C ASN A 278 -18.98 -33.13 -16.09
N ASN A 279 -20.33 -33.13 -15.99
CA ASN A 279 -21.21 -34.16 -16.56
C ASN A 279 -22.69 -33.90 -16.22
N ALA A 280 -23.54 -34.07 -17.24
CA ALA A 280 -25.02 -34.11 -17.27
C ALA A 280 -25.79 -32.79 -17.06
#